data_AF-A0AA39G5S5-F1
#
_entry.id   AF-A0AA39G5S5-F1
#
_cell.length_a   1.000
_cell.length_b   1.000
_cell.length_c   1.000
_cell.angle_alpha   90.00
_cell.angle_beta   90.00
_cell.angle_gamma   90.00
#
_symmetry.space_group_name_H-M   'P 1'
#
loop_
_entity.id
_entity.type
_entity.pdbx_description
1 polymer ?
#
loop_
_entity_poly.entity_id
_entity_poly.type
_entity_poly.pdbx_seq_one_letter_code
_entity_poly.pdbx_strand_id
1 'polypeptide(L)'
;MGVIISRLTKPLKSFNIESRAQKVLNRKKPIPAPSYLSTAEQLRISNEANPKFMEDHYKKDQQLYDRLKNIFVLSHVQQAGVYNEKSKKPLPQRTTESNFDYGFWEPTEVPVGRCYLKTAIGFMTDHSANADLHTAETIASKQKLIPKDVGTVEMLFTS
;
A
#
# COMPACT_ATOMS: atom_id res chain seq x y z
N MET A 1 -8.77 -19.69 -52.10
CA MET A 1 -8.01 -20.83 -51.54
C MET A 1 -7.44 -20.61 -50.14
N GLY A 2 -7.03 -19.38 -49.73
CA GLY A 2 -6.31 -19.17 -48.45
C GLY A 2 -7.10 -19.41 -47.15
N VAL A 3 -8.44 -19.32 -47.18
CA VAL A 3 -9.27 -19.50 -45.98
C VAL A 3 -9.23 -20.95 -45.47
N ILE A 4 -9.22 -21.92 -46.38
CA ILE A 4 -9.21 -23.36 -46.04
C ILE A 4 -7.87 -23.74 -45.39
N ILE A 5 -6.76 -23.29 -45.97
CA ILE A 5 -5.40 -23.51 -45.46
C ILE A 5 -5.19 -22.82 -44.11
N SER A 6 -5.74 -21.61 -43.93
CA SER A 6 -5.67 -20.90 -42.65
C SER A 6 -6.43 -21.60 -41.52
N ARG A 7 -7.55 -22.27 -41.82
CA ARG A 7 -8.34 -23.02 -40.83
C ARG A 7 -7.64 -24.32 -40.41
N LEU A 8 -6.96 -24.99 -41.34
CA LEU A 8 -6.18 -26.21 -41.07
C LEU A 8 -4.90 -25.94 -40.27
N THR A 9 -4.27 -24.78 -40.46
CA THR A 9 -2.99 -24.43 -39.78
C THR A 9 -3.17 -23.71 -38.44
N LYS A 10 -4.38 -23.20 -38.13
CA LYS A 10 -4.71 -22.56 -36.85
C LYS A 10 -4.41 -23.42 -35.60
N PRO A 11 -4.84 -24.69 -35.50
CA PRO A 11 -4.58 -25.51 -34.30
C PRO A 11 -3.09 -25.73 -34.05
N LEU A 12 -2.28 -25.84 -35.11
CA LEU A 12 -0.82 -25.97 -34.99
C LEU A 12 -0.17 -24.69 -34.44
N LYS A 13 -0.71 -23.52 -34.79
CA LYS A 13 -0.23 -22.23 -34.28
C LYS A 13 -0.71 -21.93 -32.86
N SER A 14 -1.87 -22.44 -32.46
CA SER A 14 -2.47 -22.20 -31.14
C SER A 14 -2.10 -23.23 -30.07
N PHE A 15 -1.42 -24.33 -30.41
CA PHE A 15 -1.06 -25.39 -29.45
C PHE A 15 -0.33 -24.87 -28.19
N ASN A 16 0.60 -23.92 -28.35
CA ASN A 16 1.30 -23.30 -27.23
C ASN A 16 0.40 -22.39 -26.37
N ILE A 17 -0.61 -21.76 -26.99
CA ILE A 17 -1.60 -20.91 -26.30
C ILE A 17 -2.59 -21.80 -25.55
N GLU A 18 -3.06 -22.87 -26.19
CA GLU A 18 -4.01 -23.84 -25.62
C GLU A 18 -3.39 -24.61 -24.46
N SER A 19 -2.16 -25.10 -24.60
CA SER A 19 -1.43 -25.76 -23.50
C SER A 19 -1.17 -24.82 -22.33
N ARG A 20 -0.84 -23.55 -22.58
CA ARG A 20 -0.71 -22.53 -21.53
C ARG A 20 -2.05 -22.25 -20.84
N ALA A 21 -3.14 -22.13 -21.61
CA ALA A 21 -4.48 -21.93 -21.08
C ALA A 21 -4.93 -23.12 -20.22
N GLN A 22 -4.75 -24.36 -20.70
CA GLN A 22 -5.04 -25.57 -19.94
C GLN A 22 -4.21 -25.67 -18.67
N LYS A 23 -2.93 -25.32 -18.71
CA LYS A 23 -2.07 -25.28 -17.50
C LYS A 23 -2.59 -24.28 -16.47
N VAL A 24 -3.19 -23.18 -16.87
CA VAL A 24 -3.78 -22.18 -15.96
C VAL A 24 -5.15 -22.64 -15.44
N LEU A 25 -5.99 -23.21 -16.29
CA LEU A 25 -7.30 -23.75 -15.92
C LEU A 25 -7.19 -24.93 -14.95
N ASN A 26 -6.18 -25.79 -15.13
CA ASN A 26 -5.93 -26.95 -14.27
C ASN A 26 -5.29 -26.58 -12.92
N ARG A 27 -4.79 -25.35 -12.76
CA ARG A 27 -4.31 -24.90 -11.45
C ARG A 27 -5.51 -24.69 -10.53
N LYS A 28 -5.40 -25.12 -9.28
CA LYS A 28 -6.35 -24.73 -8.24
C LYS A 28 -6.40 -23.20 -8.19
N LYS A 29 -7.61 -22.63 -8.16
CA LYS A 29 -7.78 -21.19 -7.99
C LYS A 29 -7.05 -20.76 -6.71
N PRO A 30 -6.29 -19.66 -6.73
CA PRO A 30 -5.63 -19.17 -5.52
C PRO A 30 -6.69 -18.89 -4.45
N ILE A 31 -6.32 -19.12 -3.19
CA ILE A 31 -7.17 -18.77 -2.06
C ILE A 31 -7.35 -17.25 -2.09
N PRO A 32 -8.59 -16.73 -2.08
CA PRO A 32 -8.80 -15.29 -2.03
C PRO A 32 -8.15 -14.70 -0.79
N ALA A 33 -7.71 -13.45 -0.89
CA ALA A 33 -7.14 -12.76 0.26
C ALA A 33 -8.13 -12.75 1.43
N PRO A 34 -7.66 -12.82 2.69
CA PRO A 34 -8.52 -12.69 3.84
C PRO A 34 -9.22 -11.33 3.84
N SER A 35 -10.51 -11.33 4.15
CA SER A 35 -11.29 -10.10 4.30
C SER A 35 -10.87 -9.33 5.55
N TYR A 36 -11.04 -8.01 5.53
CA TYR A 36 -10.81 -7.15 6.69
C TYR A 36 -11.84 -7.43 7.81
N LEU A 37 -11.50 -7.12 9.06
CA LEU A 37 -12.33 -7.41 10.24
C LEU A 37 -13.74 -6.82 10.11
N SER A 38 -13.86 -5.56 9.71
CA SER A 38 -15.16 -4.90 9.53
C SER A 38 -16.03 -5.62 8.48
N THR A 39 -15.42 -6.12 7.40
CA THR A 39 -16.14 -6.88 6.37
C THR A 39 -16.61 -8.23 6.90
N ALA A 40 -15.82 -8.89 7.75
CA ALA A 40 -16.20 -10.15 8.38
C ALA A 40 -17.39 -9.97 9.36
N GLU A 41 -17.42 -8.87 10.12
CA GLU A 41 -18.54 -8.53 11.00
C GLU A 41 -19.82 -8.24 10.20
N GLN A 42 -19.72 -7.46 9.13
CA GLN A 42 -20.85 -7.19 8.23
C GLN A 42 -21.41 -8.47 7.61
N LEU A 43 -20.52 -9.37 7.18
CA LEU A 43 -20.90 -10.68 6.65
C LEU A 43 -21.63 -11.51 7.71
N ARG A 44 -21.16 -11.50 8.97
CA ARG A 44 -21.80 -12.21 10.09
C ARG A 44 -23.21 -11.69 10.33
N ILE A 45 -23.38 -10.37 10.42
CA ILE A 45 -24.69 -9.72 10.61
C ILE A 45 -25.63 -10.06 9.45
N SER A 46 -25.12 -9.99 8.21
CA SER A 46 -25.92 -10.29 7.02
C SER A 46 -26.35 -11.76 6.96
N ASN A 47 -25.47 -12.68 7.36
CA ASN A 47 -25.79 -14.12 7.43
C ASN A 47 -26.78 -14.44 8.55
N GLU A 48 -26.74 -13.71 9.68
CA GLU A 48 -27.71 -13.85 10.76
C GLU A 48 -29.11 -13.37 10.34
N ALA A 49 -29.18 -12.29 9.55
CA ALA A 49 -30.44 -11.77 9.02
C ALA A 49 -31.02 -12.62 7.88
N ASN A 50 -30.17 -13.11 6.97
CA ASN A 50 -30.58 -14.04 5.92
C ASN A 50 -29.49 -15.09 5.68
N PRO A 51 -29.70 -16.36 6.06
CA PRO A 51 -28.69 -17.41 5.89
C PRO A 51 -28.41 -17.75 4.43
N LYS A 52 -29.29 -17.37 3.49
CA LYS A 52 -29.08 -17.53 2.04
C LYS A 52 -28.61 -16.25 1.34
N PHE A 53 -28.25 -15.22 2.11
CA PHE A 53 -27.86 -13.91 1.57
C PHE A 53 -26.80 -14.00 0.47
N MET A 54 -25.71 -14.74 0.70
CA MET A 54 -24.65 -14.90 -0.29
C MET A 54 -25.15 -15.58 -1.57
N GLU A 55 -25.93 -16.65 -1.45
CA GLU A 55 -26.48 -17.37 -2.60
C GLU A 55 -27.43 -16.50 -3.42
N ASP A 56 -28.27 -15.72 -2.75
CA ASP A 56 -29.23 -14.83 -3.40
C ASP A 56 -28.55 -13.59 -4.00
N HIS A 57 -27.49 -13.09 -3.36
CA HIS A 57 -26.67 -11.99 -3.87
C HIS A 57 -25.98 -12.34 -5.20
N TYR A 58 -25.50 -13.58 -5.35
CA TYR A 58 -24.90 -14.05 -6.61
C TYR A 58 -25.93 -14.40 -7.69
N LYS A 59 -27.21 -14.54 -7.33
CA LYS A 59 -28.29 -14.78 -8.29
C LYS A 59 -28.76 -13.46 -8.86
N LYS A 60 -29.01 -13.46 -10.18
CA LYS A 60 -29.61 -12.32 -10.85
C LYS A 60 -31.09 -12.20 -10.49
N ASP A 61 -31.46 -11.12 -9.81
CA ASP A 61 -32.85 -10.74 -9.62
C ASP A 61 -33.40 -10.13 -10.94
N GLN A 62 -34.33 -10.85 -11.58
CA GLN A 62 -34.94 -10.42 -12.85
C GLN A 62 -35.86 -9.20 -12.65
N GLN A 63 -36.57 -9.13 -11.53
CA GLN A 63 -37.50 -8.03 -11.24
C GLN A 63 -36.74 -6.73 -11.01
N LEU A 64 -35.63 -6.79 -10.25
CA LEU A 64 -34.74 -5.63 -10.09
C LEU A 64 -34.10 -5.24 -11.43
N TYR A 65 -33.64 -6.22 -12.20
CA TYR A 65 -33.03 -5.98 -13.51
C TYR A 65 -33.97 -5.23 -14.46
N ASP A 66 -35.24 -5.64 -14.52
CA ASP A 66 -36.24 -4.98 -15.36
C ASP A 66 -36.59 -3.56 -14.87
N ARG A 67 -36.63 -3.35 -13.55
CA ARG A 67 -36.80 -1.99 -12.98
C ARG A 67 -35.64 -1.07 -13.35
N LEU A 68 -34.41 -1.56 -13.26
CA LEU A 68 -33.21 -0.77 -13.58
C LEU A 68 -33.15 -0.34 -15.05
N LYS A 69 -33.71 -1.13 -15.98
CA LYS A 69 -33.83 -0.72 -17.39
C LYS A 69 -34.72 0.52 -17.57
N ASN A 70 -35.73 0.66 -16.72
CA ASN A 70 -36.72 1.73 -16.83
C ASN A 70 -36.26 3.03 -16.14
N ILE A 71 -35.21 2.96 -15.31
CA ILE A 71 -34.65 4.13 -14.63
C ILE A 71 -33.55 4.69 -15.53
N PHE A 72 -33.89 5.75 -16.28
CA PHE A 72 -32.91 6.57 -16.97
C PHE A 72 -32.96 7.98 -16.40
N VAL A 73 -31.80 8.54 -16.10
CA VAL A 73 -31.69 9.91 -15.60
C VAL A 73 -31.57 10.83 -16.82
N LEU A 74 -32.65 11.54 -17.14
CA LEU A 74 -32.57 12.67 -18.05
C LEU A 74 -31.95 13.85 -17.30
N SER A 75 -30.62 13.96 -17.38
CA SER A 75 -29.95 15.18 -16.92
C SER A 75 -30.35 16.32 -17.84
N HIS A 76 -31.18 17.22 -17.34
CA HIS A 76 -31.40 18.52 -17.96
C HIS A 76 -30.19 19.39 -17.60
N VAL A 77 -29.06 19.10 -18.23
CA VAL A 77 -27.93 20.03 -18.24
C VAL A 77 -28.43 21.23 -19.03
N GLN A 78 -28.94 22.24 -18.32
CA GLN A 78 -28.75 23.61 -18.80
C GLN A 78 -27.26 23.67 -19.08
N GLN A 79 -26.86 23.81 -20.36
CA GLN A 79 -25.46 23.99 -20.72
C GLN A 79 -24.94 25.05 -19.76
N ALA A 80 -24.17 24.62 -18.76
CA ALA A 80 -23.61 25.53 -17.78
C ALA A 80 -22.75 26.42 -18.63
N GLY A 81 -23.25 27.63 -18.91
CA GLY A 81 -22.68 28.53 -19.90
C GLY A 81 -21.20 28.55 -19.65
N VAL A 82 -20.41 28.22 -20.69
CA VAL A 82 -18.96 27.99 -20.63
C VAL A 82 -18.35 28.81 -19.50
N TYR A 83 -18.20 28.21 -18.31
CA TYR A 83 -17.69 28.92 -17.15
C TYR A 83 -16.19 29.09 -17.39
N ASN A 84 -15.85 30.10 -18.19
CA ASN A 84 -14.52 30.67 -18.34
C ASN A 84 -14.15 31.51 -17.10
N GLU A 85 -14.73 31.21 -15.94
CA GLU A 85 -14.21 31.71 -14.68
C GLU A 85 -12.98 30.87 -14.35
N LYS A 86 -11.82 31.33 -14.85
CA LYS A 86 -10.53 30.86 -14.36
C LYS A 86 -10.58 30.91 -12.84
N SER A 87 -10.63 29.75 -12.20
CA SER A 87 -10.57 29.60 -10.76
C SER A 87 -9.48 30.53 -10.22
N LYS A 88 -9.87 31.50 -9.37
CA LYS A 88 -8.92 32.37 -8.65
C LYS A 88 -8.08 31.58 -7.64
N LYS A 89 -8.41 30.31 -7.38
CA LYS A 89 -7.63 29.44 -6.51
C LYS A 89 -6.39 28.97 -7.26
N PRO A 90 -5.18 29.17 -6.70
CA PRO A 90 -3.97 28.60 -7.27
C PRO A 90 -4.09 27.08 -7.33
N LEU A 91 -3.49 26.46 -8.36
CA LEU A 91 -3.36 25.02 -8.41
C LEU A 91 -2.60 24.52 -7.18
N PRO A 92 -2.95 23.34 -6.64
CA PRO A 92 -2.19 22.76 -5.55
C PRO A 92 -0.74 22.57 -6.00
N GLN A 93 0.18 23.28 -5.35
CA GLN A 93 1.60 23.07 -5.54
C GLN A 93 2.03 21.84 -4.74
N ARG A 94 2.77 20.94 -5.39
CA ARG A 94 3.38 19.80 -4.72
C ARG A 94 4.44 20.34 -3.76
N THR A 95 4.17 20.30 -2.46
CA THR A 95 5.20 20.48 -1.44
C THR A 95 6.14 19.30 -1.54
N THR A 96 7.37 19.52 -2.01
CA THR A 96 8.45 18.56 -1.76
C THR A 96 8.66 18.55 -0.26
N GLU A 97 8.41 17.41 0.37
CA GLU A 97 8.69 17.23 1.78
C GLU A 97 10.14 17.63 2.07
N SER A 98 10.36 18.23 3.24
CA SER A 98 11.68 18.66 3.70
C SER A 98 12.68 17.54 3.46
N ASN A 99 13.79 17.84 2.79
CA ASN A 99 14.89 16.89 2.69
C ASN A 99 15.29 16.49 4.12
N PHE A 100 15.05 15.25 4.49
CA PHE A 100 15.51 14.72 5.76
C PHE A 100 17.01 14.49 5.68
N ASP A 101 17.76 14.86 6.72
CA ASP A 101 19.22 14.79 6.74
C ASP A 101 19.78 13.41 6.34
N TYR A 102 19.03 12.35 6.65
CA TYR A 102 19.39 10.96 6.36
C TYR A 102 18.34 10.21 5.53
N GLY A 103 17.45 10.94 4.85
CA GLY A 103 16.44 10.34 3.96
C GLY A 103 15.29 9.60 4.65
N PHE A 104 15.17 9.67 5.98
CA PHE A 104 14.03 9.15 6.73
C PHE A 104 13.45 10.21 7.66
N TRP A 105 12.16 10.07 7.95
CA TRP A 105 11.45 10.94 8.88
C TRP A 105 11.88 10.64 10.33
N GLU A 106 12.40 11.66 11.03
CA GLU A 106 12.67 11.59 12.46
C GLU A 106 11.42 11.96 13.28
N PRO A 107 11.13 11.24 14.38
CA PRO A 107 10.02 11.56 15.27
C PRO A 107 10.20 12.92 15.95
N THR A 108 9.11 13.59 16.32
CA THR A 108 9.20 14.88 17.02
C THR A 108 9.72 14.74 18.45
N GLU A 109 9.36 13.65 19.13
CA GLU A 109 9.78 13.35 20.50
C GLU A 109 10.37 11.95 20.57
N VAL A 110 11.46 11.79 21.33
CA VAL A 110 12.14 10.51 21.52
C VAL A 110 11.96 10.04 22.97
N PRO A 111 11.52 8.79 23.20
CA PRO A 111 11.36 8.26 24.54
C PRO A 111 12.72 8.08 25.24
N VAL A 112 12.70 8.10 26.58
CA VAL A 112 13.89 7.87 27.40
C VAL A 112 14.53 6.51 27.07
N GLY A 113 15.85 6.46 27.00
CA GLY A 113 16.60 5.27 26.58
C GLY A 113 16.72 5.10 25.07
N ARG A 114 16.21 6.03 24.25
CA ARG A 114 16.45 6.09 22.80
C ARG A 114 17.05 7.44 22.42
N CYS A 115 17.68 7.52 21.25
CA CYS A 115 18.21 8.77 20.70
C CYS A 115 17.90 8.90 19.20
N TYR A 116 18.03 10.12 18.68
CA TYR A 116 17.96 10.38 17.24
C TYR A 116 19.19 9.82 16.53
N LEU A 117 19.07 9.50 15.24
CA LEU A 117 20.21 9.02 14.46
C LEU A 117 21.31 10.08 14.36
N LYS A 118 20.94 11.35 14.13
CA LYS A 118 21.91 12.46 14.11
C LYS A 118 22.73 12.54 15.39
N THR A 119 22.10 12.26 16.52
CA THR A 119 22.73 12.27 17.83
C THR A 119 23.65 11.07 18.00
N ALA A 120 23.25 9.89 17.51
CA ALA A 120 24.08 8.71 17.45
C ALA A 120 25.37 8.96 16.66
N ILE A 121 25.24 9.44 15.43
CA ILE A 121 26.38 9.77 14.56
C ILE A 121 27.26 10.86 15.21
N GLY A 122 26.65 11.85 15.87
CA GLY A 122 27.37 12.91 16.57
C GLY A 122 28.28 12.37 17.68
N PHE A 123 27.73 11.62 18.64
CA PHE A 123 28.55 11.10 19.74
C PHE A 123 29.57 10.05 19.28
N MET A 124 29.27 9.30 18.22
CA MET A 124 30.24 8.37 17.60
C MET A 124 31.44 9.12 17.04
N THR A 125 31.18 10.25 16.37
CA THR A 125 32.24 11.11 15.82
C THR A 125 33.05 11.73 16.96
N ASP A 126 32.40 12.24 18.00
CA ASP A 126 33.05 12.82 19.17
C ASP A 126 33.95 11.80 19.90
N HIS A 127 33.46 10.56 20.06
CA HIS A 127 34.23 9.45 20.65
C HIS A 127 35.44 9.07 19.79
N SER A 128 35.26 9.00 18.46
CA SER A 128 36.37 8.72 17.54
C SER A 128 37.44 9.82 17.55
N ALA A 129 37.06 11.07 17.82
CA ALA A 129 37.98 12.19 17.91
C ALA A 129 38.73 12.23 19.25
N ASN A 130 38.04 11.97 20.37
CA ASN A 130 38.63 11.98 21.71
C ASN A 130 37.98 10.92 22.63
N ALA A 131 38.48 9.68 22.57
CA ALA A 131 37.95 8.56 23.35
C ALA A 131 38.06 8.77 24.87
N ASP A 132 39.11 9.48 25.33
CA ASP A 132 39.36 9.72 26.76
C ASP A 132 38.34 10.68 27.39
N LEU A 133 37.85 11.65 26.62
CA LEU A 133 36.88 12.65 27.09
C LEU A 133 35.44 12.19 26.91
N HIS A 134 35.18 11.40 25.86
CA HIS A 134 33.85 10.94 25.47
C HIS A 134 33.65 9.45 25.75
N THR A 135 33.93 9.01 26.98
CA THR A 135 33.68 7.62 27.39
C THR A 135 32.18 7.28 27.35
N ALA A 136 31.83 6.02 27.08
CA ALA A 136 30.45 5.52 27.02
C ALA A 136 29.57 5.98 28.21
N GLU A 137 30.13 6.07 29.41
CA GLU A 137 29.41 6.54 30.62
C GLU A 137 28.99 8.02 30.53
N THR A 138 29.87 8.87 29.97
CA THR A 138 29.64 10.30 29.79
C THR A 138 28.56 10.56 28.73
N ILE A 139 28.61 9.80 27.62
CA ILE A 139 27.65 9.86 26.52
C ILE A 139 26.29 9.37 27.01
N ALA A 140 26.25 8.24 27.72
CA ALA A 140 25.03 7.66 28.27
C ALA A 140 24.33 8.61 29.24
N SER A 141 25.10 9.26 30.12
CA SER A 141 24.57 10.25 31.07
C SER A 141 24.00 11.48 30.34
N LYS A 142 24.68 11.98 29.31
CA LYS A 142 24.25 13.14 28.52
C LYS A 142 22.97 12.86 27.72
N GLN A 143 22.85 11.67 27.14
CA GLN A 143 21.73 11.29 26.28
C GLN A 143 20.63 10.49 26.98
N LYS A 144 20.75 10.28 28.31
CA LYS A 144 19.84 9.43 29.11
C LYS A 144 19.68 8.02 28.49
N LEU A 145 20.80 7.47 28.01
CA LEU A 145 20.91 6.12 27.44
C LEU A 145 21.47 5.16 28.48
N ILE A 146 21.35 3.86 28.20
CA ILE A 146 21.94 2.81 29.03
C ILE A 146 23.41 2.67 28.62
N PRO A 147 24.39 2.75 29.54
CA PRO A 147 25.82 2.67 29.21
C PRO A 147 26.22 1.42 28.41
N LYS A 148 25.56 0.29 28.70
CA LYS A 148 25.76 -0.99 27.99
C LYS A 148 25.43 -0.89 26.50
N ASP A 149 24.38 -0.17 26.14
CA ASP A 149 23.93 -0.04 24.76
C ASP A 149 24.89 0.84 23.96
N VAL A 150 25.39 1.92 24.58
CA VAL A 150 26.39 2.81 23.98
C VAL A 150 27.70 2.07 23.70
N GLY A 151 28.20 1.29 24.67
CA GLY A 151 29.42 0.50 24.47
C GLY A 151 29.28 -0.59 23.40
N THR A 152 28.08 -1.15 23.22
CA THR A 152 27.82 -2.10 22.13
C THR A 152 27.92 -1.42 20.77
N VAL A 153 27.39 -0.20 20.65
CA VAL A 153 27.48 0.60 19.42
C VAL A 153 28.94 0.98 19.13
N GLU A 154 29.71 1.42 20.13
CA GLU A 154 31.15 1.73 19.95
C GLU A 154 31.95 0.52 19.42
N MET A 155 31.70 -0.68 19.96
CA MET A 155 32.38 -1.91 19.53
C MET A 155 32.09 -2.29 18.07
N LEU A 156 30.88 -2.01 17.56
CA LEU A 156 30.47 -2.39 16.20
C LEU A 156 31.21 -1.59 15.11
N PHE A 157 31.75 -0.42 15.42
CA PHE A 157 32.37 0.48 14.44
C PHE A 157 33.90 0.61 14.59
N THR A 158 34.47 0.02 15.64
CA THR A 158 35.93 0.04 15.91
C THR A 158 36.63 -1.29 15.49
N SER A 159 35.88 -2.24 14.91
CA SER A 159 36.42 -3.48 14.31
C SER A 159 36.76 -3.30 12.83
#